data_AF-A0A9Q3H5F6-F1
#
_entry.id   AF-A0A9Q3H5F6-F1
#
_cell.length_a   1.000
_cell.length_b   1.000
_cell.length_c   1.000
_cell.angle_alpha   90.00
_cell.angle_beta   90.00
_cell.angle_gamma   90.00
#
_symmetry.space_group_name_H-M   'P 1'
#
loop_
_entity.id
_entity.type
_entity.pdbx_description
1 polymer ?
#
loop_
_entity_poly.entity_id
_entity_poly.type
_entity_poly.pdbx_seq_one_letter_code
_entity_poly.pdbx_strand_id
1 'polypeptide(L)'
;MTSSTPTNKKLKSSSHNESLSSHQIHRSQPPPDQQQSSIEESIQTQLKNRMLVSGEWIRLQKLLLARLKGSKWEQDLRCEAENRALQPDKPNLSSLIEHLRPIAQNSIPSDLRDELTKSIHAFVESNLAQDDHDVP
;
A
#
# COMPACT_ATOMS: atom_id res chain seq x y z
N MET A 1 -14.48 -6.53 -56.89
CA MET A 1 -13.32 -7.35 -57.31
C MET A 1 -12.42 -6.47 -58.18
N THR A 2 -11.10 -6.59 -57.96
CA THR A 2 -9.96 -6.05 -58.73
C THR A 2 -9.83 -4.52 -58.87
N SER A 3 -8.91 -3.94 -58.11
CA SER A 3 -8.18 -2.75 -58.51
C SER A 3 -6.69 -2.96 -58.23
N SER A 4 -5.91 -2.51 -59.20
CA SER A 4 -4.61 -3.04 -59.60
C SER A 4 -3.44 -2.47 -58.82
N THR A 5 -2.43 -3.30 -58.57
CA THR A 5 -1.04 -2.87 -58.30
C THR A 5 -0.40 -2.26 -59.55
N PRO A 6 0.57 -1.34 -59.39
CA PRO A 6 1.91 -1.66 -59.89
C PRO A 6 3.10 -1.14 -59.03
N THR A 7 4.03 -2.08 -58.81
CA THR A 7 5.51 -2.04 -58.96
C THR A 7 6.43 -0.97 -58.34
N ASN A 8 7.42 -1.51 -57.61
CA ASN A 8 8.88 -1.22 -57.59
C ASN A 8 9.37 0.19 -57.18
N LYS A 9 10.19 0.25 -56.11
CA LYS A 9 11.66 0.40 -56.23
C LYS A 9 12.38 0.33 -54.88
N LYS A 10 13.38 -0.54 -54.89
CA LYS A 10 14.47 -0.79 -53.97
C LYS A 10 15.35 0.46 -53.83
N LEU A 11 15.55 0.99 -52.62
CA LEU A 11 16.74 1.77 -52.28
C LEU A 11 17.32 1.27 -50.95
N LYS A 12 18.44 0.55 -51.09
CA LYS A 12 19.48 0.46 -50.08
C LYS A 12 20.15 1.83 -50.01
N SER A 13 20.26 2.40 -48.82
CA SER A 13 21.28 3.40 -48.52
C SER A 13 22.13 2.88 -47.38
N SER A 14 23.31 2.42 -47.79
CA SER A 14 24.45 2.02 -46.96
C SER A 14 25.33 3.25 -46.70
N SER A 15 25.68 3.52 -45.44
CA SER A 15 26.94 4.16 -44.99
C SER A 15 26.93 4.12 -43.46
N HIS A 16 27.64 3.18 -42.82
CA HIS A 16 29.02 3.32 -42.36
C HIS A 16 29.26 4.61 -41.55
N ASN A 17 29.29 4.46 -40.23
CA ASN A 17 30.43 4.97 -39.48
C ASN A 17 30.62 4.14 -38.19
N GLU A 18 31.72 3.40 -38.14
CA GLU A 18 32.29 2.92 -36.88
C GLU A 18 32.66 4.15 -36.04
N SER A 19 32.25 4.14 -34.78
CA SER A 19 32.96 4.86 -33.74
C SER A 19 32.86 4.06 -32.46
N LEU A 20 33.96 3.36 -32.19
CA LEU A 20 34.32 2.88 -30.87
C LEU A 20 34.21 4.03 -29.87
N SER A 21 33.34 3.89 -28.89
CA SER A 21 33.44 4.62 -27.63
C SER A 21 33.06 3.68 -26.50
N SER A 22 34.12 3.30 -25.79
CA SER A 22 34.17 2.76 -24.45
C SER A 22 32.97 3.18 -23.59
N HIS A 23 31.97 2.32 -23.46
CA HIS A 23 30.95 2.46 -22.43
C HIS A 23 31.23 1.43 -21.34
N GLN A 24 32.15 1.85 -20.48
CA GLN A 24 32.21 1.52 -19.07
C GLN A 24 30.81 1.19 -18.55
N ILE A 25 30.59 -0.08 -18.18
CA ILE A 25 29.41 -0.52 -17.44
C ILE A 25 29.49 0.17 -16.08
N HIS A 26 28.98 1.40 -16.01
CA HIS A 26 28.61 2.05 -14.77
C HIS A 26 27.50 1.19 -14.17
N ARG A 27 27.87 0.35 -13.22
CA ARG A 27 26.96 -0.33 -12.29
C ARG A 27 26.07 0.76 -11.68
N SER A 28 24.86 0.89 -12.21
CA SER A 28 23.85 1.80 -11.69
C SER A 28 23.46 1.31 -10.29
N GLN A 29 24.16 1.77 -9.26
CA GLN A 29 23.60 1.73 -7.93
C GLN A 29 22.35 2.61 -7.95
N PRO A 30 21.18 2.12 -7.49
CA PRO A 30 20.02 2.96 -7.34
C PRO A 30 20.34 4.12 -6.40
N PRO A 31 19.73 5.31 -6.60
CA PRO A 31 19.92 6.46 -5.74
C PRO A 31 19.61 6.08 -4.27
N PRO A 32 20.35 6.65 -3.30
CA PRO A 32 20.26 6.26 -1.88
C PRO A 32 18.83 6.30 -1.31
N ASP A 33 18.00 7.22 -1.80
CA ASP A 33 16.60 7.38 -1.37
C ASP A 33 15.71 6.19 -1.73
N GLN A 34 15.96 5.53 -2.87
CA GLN A 34 15.19 4.34 -3.30
C GLN A 34 15.56 3.08 -2.52
N GLN A 35 16.78 3.04 -1.99
CA GLN A 35 17.24 1.89 -1.19
C GLN A 35 16.74 1.99 0.25
N GLN A 36 16.59 3.20 0.80
CA GLN A 36 16.01 3.42 2.13
C GLN A 36 14.53 3.04 2.20
N SER A 37 13.71 3.42 1.21
CA SER A 37 12.29 3.04 1.18
C SER A 37 12.10 1.52 1.11
N SER A 38 12.93 0.82 0.33
CA SER A 38 12.88 -0.65 0.24
C SER A 38 13.24 -1.34 1.56
N ILE A 39 14.20 -0.79 2.30
CA ILE A 39 14.57 -1.30 3.63
C ILE A 39 13.43 -1.06 4.63
N GLU A 40 12.83 0.13 4.63
CA GLU A 40 11.70 0.45 5.49
C GLU A 40 10.50 -0.47 5.23
N GLU A 41 10.13 -0.66 3.97
CA GLU A 41 9.06 -1.59 3.56
C GLU A 41 9.33 -3.03 4.01
N SER A 42 10.59 -3.47 3.93
CA SER A 42 11.02 -4.79 4.41
C SER A 42 10.86 -4.92 5.92
N ILE A 43 11.29 -3.92 6.69
CA ILE A 43 11.15 -3.89 8.15
C ILE A 43 9.67 -3.89 8.55
N GLN A 44 8.85 -3.05 7.92
CA GLN A 44 7.41 -3.00 8.16
C GLN A 44 6.74 -4.35 7.88
N THR A 45 7.13 -5.02 6.78
CA THR A 45 6.61 -6.33 6.41
C THR A 45 7.01 -7.41 7.43
N GLN A 46 8.27 -7.42 7.86
CA GLN A 46 8.76 -8.36 8.86
C GLN A 46 8.05 -8.18 10.20
N LEU A 47 7.90 -6.94 10.67
CA LEU A 47 7.19 -6.63 11.90
C LEU A 47 5.72 -7.10 11.82
N LYS A 48 5.04 -6.79 10.71
CA LYS A 48 3.66 -7.25 10.47
C LYS A 48 3.56 -8.77 10.51
N ASN A 49 4.51 -9.48 9.90
CA ASN A 49 4.56 -10.94 9.94
C ASN A 49 4.75 -11.46 11.37
N ARG A 50 5.63 -10.84 12.17
CA ARG A 50 5.80 -11.17 13.59
C ARG A 50 4.53 -10.92 14.40
N MET A 51 3.81 -9.82 14.16
CA MET A 51 2.50 -9.54 14.79
C MET A 51 1.44 -10.58 14.40
N LEU A 52 1.45 -11.06 13.16
CA LEU A 52 0.53 -12.10 12.70
C LEU A 52 0.83 -13.45 13.37
N VAL A 53 2.10 -13.86 13.40
CA VAL A 53 2.53 -15.14 13.99
C VAL A 53 2.31 -15.18 15.51
N SER A 54 2.60 -14.08 16.21
CA SER A 54 2.34 -13.97 17.66
C SER A 54 0.85 -13.87 18.02
N GLY A 55 -0.02 -13.62 17.04
CA GLY A 55 -1.46 -13.43 17.25
C GLY A 55 -1.86 -12.02 17.74
N GLU A 56 -0.88 -11.15 18.00
CA GLU A 56 -1.13 -9.77 18.43
C GLU A 56 -1.94 -8.97 17.40
N TRP A 57 -1.72 -9.21 16.11
CA TRP A 57 -2.53 -8.61 15.05
C TRP A 57 -4.01 -8.94 15.21
N ILE A 58 -4.34 -10.21 15.43
CA ILE A 58 -5.73 -10.67 15.59
C ILE A 58 -6.31 -10.14 16.89
N ARG A 59 -5.50 -10.05 17.97
CA ARG A 59 -5.93 -9.47 19.25
C ARG A 59 -6.33 -8.00 19.09
N LEU A 60 -5.49 -7.19 18.44
CA LEU A 60 -5.78 -5.77 18.19
C LEU A 60 -6.99 -5.59 17.27
N GLN A 61 -7.14 -6.42 16.24
CA GLN A 61 -8.31 -6.40 15.37
C GLN A 61 -9.60 -6.71 16.14
N LYS A 62 -9.59 -7.71 17.02
CA LYS A 62 -10.74 -8.05 17.87
C LYS A 62 -11.08 -6.93 18.85
N LEU A 63 -10.07 -6.31 19.47
CA LEU A 63 -10.25 -5.16 20.36
C LEU A 63 -10.91 -3.98 19.61
N LEU A 64 -10.37 -3.62 18.44
CA LEU A 64 -10.93 -2.57 17.58
C LEU A 64 -12.39 -2.87 17.26
N LEU A 65 -12.69 -4.08 16.77
CA LEU A 65 -14.06 -4.47 16.42
C LEU A 65 -15.00 -4.44 17.62
N ALA A 66 -14.56 -4.92 18.78
CA ALA A 66 -15.36 -4.93 20.00
C ALA A 66 -15.69 -3.52 20.50
N ARG A 67 -14.77 -2.56 20.33
CA ARG A 67 -14.98 -1.15 20.74
C ARG A 67 -15.84 -0.38 19.74
N LEU A 68 -15.70 -0.67 18.45
CA LEU A 68 -16.49 0.01 17.41
C LEU A 68 -17.91 -0.55 17.31
N LYS A 69 -18.10 -1.86 17.53
CA LYS A 69 -19.40 -2.50 17.46
C LYS A 69 -20.33 -2.02 18.58
N GLY A 70 -21.54 -1.62 18.22
CA GLY A 70 -22.54 -1.05 19.12
C GLY A 70 -22.22 0.38 19.57
N SER A 71 -21.13 0.98 19.08
CA SER A 71 -20.76 2.33 19.44
C SER A 71 -21.50 3.37 18.60
N LYS A 72 -21.44 4.63 19.04
CA LYS A 72 -21.94 5.76 18.25
C LYS A 72 -21.24 5.86 16.89
N TRP A 73 -19.96 5.49 16.79
CA TRP A 73 -19.23 5.48 15.52
C TRP A 73 -19.88 4.55 14.49
N GLU A 74 -20.26 3.33 14.88
CA GLU A 74 -20.93 2.39 13.96
C GLU A 74 -22.31 2.92 13.54
N GLN A 75 -23.04 3.48 14.49
CA GLN A 75 -24.35 4.08 14.22
C GLN A 75 -24.24 5.24 13.23
N ASP A 76 -23.34 6.20 13.49
CA ASP A 76 -23.15 7.38 12.65
C ASP A 76 -22.72 6.97 11.23
N LEU A 77 -21.79 6.00 11.11
CA LEU A 77 -21.35 5.48 9.82
C LEU A 77 -22.46 4.74 9.07
N ARG A 78 -23.33 4.00 9.78
CA ARG A 78 -24.50 3.35 9.19
C ARG A 78 -25.52 4.38 8.68
N CYS A 79 -25.81 5.42 9.46
CA CYS A 79 -26.70 6.49 9.04
C CYS A 79 -26.16 7.20 7.79
N GLU A 80 -24.86 7.46 7.72
CA GLU A 80 -24.22 8.02 6.52
C GLU A 80 -24.34 7.08 5.31
N ALA A 81 -24.15 5.77 5.52
CA ALA A 81 -24.31 4.77 4.46
C ALA A 81 -25.75 4.74 3.91
N GLU A 82 -26.74 4.77 4.80
CA GLU A 82 -28.16 4.82 4.45
C GLU A 82 -28.50 6.11 3.69
N ASN A 83 -28.05 7.26 4.18
CA ASN A 83 -28.25 8.57 3.53
C ASN A 83 -27.63 8.60 2.13
N ARG A 84 -26.44 8.01 1.96
CA ARG A 84 -25.77 7.92 0.66
C ARG A 84 -26.50 6.97 -0.29
N ALA A 85 -27.01 5.85 0.21
CA ALA A 85 -27.74 4.85 -0.57
C ALA A 85 -29.10 5.36 -1.08
N LEU A 86 -29.74 6.27 -0.34
CA LEU A 86 -31.00 6.90 -0.73
C LEU A 86 -30.86 8.01 -1.77
N GLN A 87 -29.63 8.36 -2.17
CA GLN A 87 -29.40 9.40 -3.16
C GLN A 87 -29.96 9.01 -4.54
N PRO A 88 -30.42 9.99 -5.36
CA PRO A 88 -31.08 9.72 -6.65
C PRO A 88 -30.21 8.96 -7.66
N ASP A 89 -28.89 9.03 -7.51
CA ASP A 89 -27.90 8.39 -8.38
C ASP A 89 -27.78 6.88 -8.14
N LYS A 90 -28.44 6.32 -7.11
CA LYS A 90 -28.45 4.88 -6.77
C LYS A 90 -27.03 4.28 -6.78
N PRO A 91 -26.18 4.66 -5.80
CA PRO A 91 -24.81 4.20 -5.77
C PRO A 91 -24.73 2.67 -5.70
N ASN A 92 -23.73 2.12 -6.38
CA ASN A 92 -23.40 0.71 -6.20
C ASN A 92 -22.51 0.53 -4.95
N LEU A 93 -22.26 -0.73 -4.56
CA LEU A 93 -21.46 -1.02 -3.38
C LEU A 93 -20.05 -0.41 -3.43
N SER A 94 -19.40 -0.38 -4.60
CA SER A 94 -18.05 0.16 -4.74
C SER A 94 -18.03 1.67 -4.46
N SER A 95 -18.96 2.43 -5.06
CA SER A 95 -19.04 3.87 -4.83
C SER A 95 -19.47 4.22 -3.41
N LEU A 96 -20.28 3.37 -2.78
CA LEU A 96 -20.62 3.51 -1.36
C LEU A 96 -19.40 3.30 -0.46
N ILE A 97 -18.58 2.28 -0.72
CA ILE A 97 -17.34 2.03 0.03
C ILE A 97 -16.33 3.17 -0.17
N GLU A 98 -16.19 3.68 -1.38
CA GLU A 98 -15.30 4.81 -1.69
C GLU A 98 -15.72 6.08 -0.95
N HIS A 99 -17.03 6.34 -0.84
CA HIS A 99 -17.58 7.46 -0.07
C HIS A 99 -17.36 7.28 1.44
N LEU A 100 -17.66 6.09 1.96
CA LEU A 100 -17.63 5.85 3.41
C LEU A 100 -16.22 5.66 3.96
N ARG A 101 -15.26 5.16 3.18
CA ARG A 101 -13.89 4.88 3.64
C ARG A 101 -13.21 6.08 4.32
N PRO A 102 -13.14 7.28 3.71
CA PRO A 102 -12.51 8.43 4.36
C PRO A 102 -13.28 8.86 5.61
N ILE A 103 -14.62 8.78 5.59
CA ILE A 103 -15.47 9.12 6.74
C ILE A 103 -15.17 8.17 7.90
N ALA A 104 -15.18 6.86 7.62
CA ALA A 104 -14.89 5.81 8.59
C ALA A 104 -13.51 5.99 9.22
N GLN A 105 -12.47 6.30 8.42
CA GLN A 105 -11.10 6.49 8.91
C GLN A 105 -10.94 7.75 9.76
N ASN A 106 -11.54 8.87 9.35
CA ASN A 106 -11.37 10.15 10.03
C ASN A 106 -12.20 10.25 11.32
N SER A 107 -13.33 9.53 11.37
CA SER A 107 -14.25 9.55 12.51
C SER A 107 -13.91 8.55 13.63
N ILE A 108 -12.88 7.71 13.47
CA ILE A 108 -12.48 6.76 14.52
C ILE A 108 -12.18 7.54 15.82
N PRO A 109 -12.75 7.13 16.97
CA PRO A 109 -12.49 7.77 18.25
C PRO A 109 -10.99 7.87 18.57
N SER A 110 -10.53 9.05 19.01
CA SER A 110 -9.11 9.31 19.22
C SER A 110 -8.52 8.45 20.34
N ASP A 111 -9.27 8.24 21.41
CA ASP A 111 -8.91 7.35 22.52
C ASP A 111 -8.63 5.92 22.04
N LEU A 112 -9.45 5.40 21.12
CA LEU A 112 -9.24 4.08 20.52
C LEU A 112 -8.01 4.05 19.61
N ARG A 113 -7.77 5.10 18.82
CA ARG A 113 -6.55 5.23 18.01
C ARG A 113 -5.30 5.28 18.88
N ASP A 114 -5.34 6.01 19.98
CA ASP A 114 -4.22 6.15 20.91
C ASP A 114 -3.93 4.82 21.63
N GLU A 115 -4.96 4.09 22.04
CA GLU A 115 -4.84 2.76 22.67
C GLU A 115 -4.18 1.74 21.72
N LEU A 116 -4.60 1.73 20.45
CA LEU A 116 -4.02 0.86 19.42
C LEU A 116 -2.59 1.27 19.08
N THR A 117 -2.34 2.57 18.90
CA THR A 117 -1.00 3.11 18.64
C THR A 117 -0.04 2.74 19.76
N LYS A 118 -0.42 2.93 21.03
CA LYS A 118 0.38 2.51 22.19
C LYS A 118 0.68 1.01 22.17
N SER A 119 -0.31 0.18 21.85
CA SER A 119 -0.12 -1.28 21.78
C SER A 119 0.84 -1.68 20.67
N ILE A 120 0.77 -1.03 19.51
CA ILE A 120 1.69 -1.26 18.39
C ILE A 120 3.10 -0.81 18.78
N HIS A 121 3.26 0.37 19.39
CA HIS A 121 4.57 0.85 19.87
C HIS A 121 5.20 -0.12 20.88
N ALA A 122 4.44 -0.56 21.88
CA ALA A 122 4.93 -1.51 22.87
C ALA A 122 5.39 -2.84 22.22
N PHE A 123 4.66 -3.31 21.20
CA PHE A 123 5.07 -4.48 20.43
C PHE A 123 6.36 -4.24 19.65
N VAL A 124 6.49 -3.09 18.98
CA VAL A 124 7.70 -2.71 18.24
C VAL A 124 8.91 -2.65 19.17
N GLU A 125 8.81 -1.92 20.29
CA GLU A 125 9.90 -1.78 21.27
C GLU A 125 10.36 -3.13 21.80
N SER A 126 9.42 -4.02 22.11
CA SER A 126 9.73 -5.38 22.58
C SER A 126 10.46 -6.22 21.53
N ASN A 127 10.22 -5.97 20.24
CA ASN A 127 10.87 -6.67 19.14
C ASN A 127 12.24 -6.07 18.76
N LEU A 128 12.52 -4.82 19.15
CA LEU A 128 13.84 -4.20 18.97
C LEU A 128 14.80 -4.60 20.10
N ALA A 129 14.31 -4.73 21.33
CA ALA A 129 15.15 -5.08 22.49
C ALA A 129 15.65 -6.54 22.49
N GLN A 130 15.10 -7.42 21.65
CA GLN A 130 15.50 -8.83 21.57
C GLN A 130 16.74 -9.07 20.69
N ASP A 131 17.18 -8.11 19.88
CA ASP A 131 18.32 -8.28 18.97
C ASP A 131 19.69 -7.98 19.63
N ASP A 132 19.74 -7.52 20.89
CA ASP A 132 20.97 -7.08 21.58
C ASP A 132 21.60 -8.14 22.53
N HIS A 133 21.06 -9.37 22.62
CA HIS A 133 21.48 -10.33 23.68
C HIS A 133 22.25 -11.59 23.25
N ASP A 134 22.68 -11.72 21.99
CA ASP A 134 23.52 -12.85 21.56
C ASP A 134 24.84 -12.40 20.90
N VAL A 135 25.84 -12.09 21.73
CA VAL A 135 27.26 -12.18 21.34
C VAL A 135 28.01 -12.91 22.46
N PRO A 136 28.52 -14.15 22.21
CA PRO A 136 29.35 -14.90 23.15
C PRO A 136 30.68 -14.22 23.50
#